data_AF-A0A523UVC3-F1
#
_entry.id   AF-A0A523UVC3-F1
#
_cell.length_a   1.000
_cell.length_b   1.000
_cell.length_c   1.000
_cell.angle_alpha   90.00
_cell.angle_beta   90.00
_cell.angle_gamma   90.00
#
_symmetry.space_group_name_H-M   'P 1'
#
loop_
_entity.id
_entity.type
_entity.pdbx_description
1 polymer ?
#
loop_
_entity_poly.entity_id
_entity_poly.type
_entity_poly.pdbx_seq_one_letter_code
_entity_poly.pdbx_strand_id
1 'polypeptide(L)'
;MSDRAKMELFVGIKVTAALERHLDELNSSYAYLVAGKDEQSLRRITINDAEILGRSVEQATTVGSLSDIVKNLKSILSKFVPQYPLKDSEIRIYARGPKESF
;
A
#
# COMPACT_ATOMS: atom_id res chain seq x y z
N MET A 1 27.05 -7.06 -15.06
CA MET A 1 26.14 -5.91 -15.25
C MET A 1 25.68 -5.48 -13.87
N SER A 2 26.05 -4.27 -13.43
CA SER A 2 25.68 -3.75 -12.10
C SER A 2 24.18 -3.80 -11.90
N ASP A 3 23.77 -4.47 -10.84
CA ASP A 3 22.42 -4.45 -10.30
C ASP A 3 22.13 -3.02 -9.84
N ARG A 4 21.66 -2.17 -10.76
CA ARG A 4 21.18 -0.83 -10.43
C ARG A 4 19.97 -1.05 -9.55
N ALA A 5 20.23 -0.92 -8.27
CA ALA A 5 19.34 -1.25 -7.20
C ALA A 5 18.05 -0.41 -7.37
N LYS A 6 16.99 -1.11 -7.78
CA LYS A 6 15.81 -0.51 -8.44
C LYS A 6 14.98 0.25 -7.39
N MET A 7 14.82 1.56 -7.59
CA MET A 7 13.91 2.37 -6.77
C MET A 7 12.47 1.92 -7.06
N GLU A 8 11.77 1.52 -6.01
CA GLU A 8 10.37 1.12 -6.06
C GLU A 8 9.48 2.28 -5.61
N LEU A 9 8.45 2.59 -6.39
CA LEU A 9 7.38 3.51 -5.98
C LEU A 9 6.24 2.71 -5.36
N PHE A 10 5.63 3.27 -4.34
CA PHE A 10 4.55 2.62 -3.60
C PHE A 10 3.48 3.63 -3.21
N VAL A 11 2.23 3.36 -3.55
CA VAL A 11 1.08 4.15 -3.09
C VAL A 11 0.43 3.43 -1.93
N GLY A 12 0.23 4.13 -0.82
CA GLY A 12 -0.40 3.51 0.33
C GLY A 12 -0.70 4.48 1.47
N ILE A 13 -1.19 3.90 2.55
CA ILE A 13 -1.43 4.58 3.82
C ILE A 13 -0.51 4.02 4.90
N LYS A 14 -0.10 4.87 5.83
CA LYS A 14 0.64 4.40 7.00
C LYS A 14 -0.29 3.55 7.87
N VAL A 15 0.19 2.40 8.29
CA VAL A 15 -0.49 1.54 9.24
C VAL A 15 -0.36 2.18 10.63
N THR A 16 -1.48 2.65 11.15
CA THR A 16 -1.59 3.19 12.51
C THR A 16 -2.17 2.12 13.43
N ALA A 17 -2.03 2.27 14.75
CA ALA A 17 -2.67 1.36 15.71
C ALA A 17 -4.21 1.31 15.57
N ALA A 18 -4.84 2.38 15.07
CA ALA A 18 -6.27 2.37 14.78
C ALA A 18 -6.58 1.50 13.55
N LEU A 19 -5.83 1.68 12.46
CA LEU A 19 -5.99 0.86 11.27
C LEU A 19 -5.69 -0.61 11.57
N GLU A 20 -4.63 -0.88 12.33
CA GLU A 20 -4.17 -2.24 12.65
C GLU A 20 -5.24 -3.06 13.36
N ARG A 21 -5.89 -2.48 14.39
CA ARG A 21 -6.98 -3.16 15.10
C ARG A 21 -8.10 -3.60 14.18
N HIS A 22 -8.43 -2.79 13.19
CA HIS A 22 -9.46 -3.17 12.24
C HIS A 22 -8.97 -4.15 11.16
N LEU A 23 -7.67 -4.16 10.85
CA LEU A 23 -7.07 -5.18 10.00
C LEU A 23 -6.98 -6.54 10.71
N ASP A 24 -6.85 -6.57 12.03
CA ASP A 24 -6.91 -7.80 12.83
C ASP A 24 -8.33 -8.38 12.89
N GLU A 25 -9.34 -7.52 12.84
CA GLU A 25 -10.76 -7.90 12.76
C GLU A 25 -11.19 -8.38 11.35
N LEU A 26 -10.24 -8.46 10.40
CA LEU A 26 -10.52 -8.83 9.02
C LEU A 26 -11.05 -10.26 8.93
N ASN A 27 -12.23 -10.41 8.33
CA ASN A 27 -12.80 -11.72 8.03
C ASN A 27 -11.90 -12.50 7.05
N SER A 28 -11.71 -13.80 7.30
CA SER A 28 -10.98 -14.74 6.45
C SER A 28 -11.37 -14.67 4.97
N SER A 29 -12.63 -14.35 4.67
CA SER A 29 -13.14 -14.20 3.30
C SER A 29 -12.49 -13.05 2.52
N TYR A 30 -11.84 -12.09 3.18
CA TYR A 30 -11.19 -10.93 2.54
C TYR A 30 -9.67 -10.90 2.70
N ALA A 31 -9.10 -11.88 3.41
CA ALA A 31 -7.65 -11.95 3.66
C ALA A 31 -6.82 -11.94 2.36
N TYR A 32 -7.35 -12.46 1.26
CA TYR A 32 -6.67 -12.47 -0.04
C TYR A 32 -6.38 -11.07 -0.59
N LEU A 33 -7.21 -10.07 -0.26
CA LEU A 33 -7.08 -8.70 -0.77
C LEU A 33 -5.99 -7.89 -0.08
N VAL A 34 -5.44 -8.39 1.03
CA VAL A 34 -4.29 -7.79 1.75
C VAL A 34 -3.08 -8.73 1.82
N ALA A 35 -3.17 -9.90 1.16
CA ALA A 35 -2.12 -10.92 1.16
C ALA A 35 -0.98 -10.61 0.18
N GLY A 36 -1.09 -9.58 -0.66
CA GLY A 36 -0.08 -9.23 -1.67
C GLY A 36 0.16 -10.31 -2.73
N LYS A 37 -0.83 -11.18 -2.97
CA LYS A 37 -0.69 -12.35 -3.85
C LYS A 37 -0.96 -12.05 -5.33
N ASP A 38 -1.69 -10.99 -5.62
CA ASP A 38 -1.99 -10.55 -6.99
C ASP A 38 -1.75 -9.05 -7.14
N GLU A 39 -1.73 -8.59 -8.39
CA GLU A 39 -1.44 -7.18 -8.70
C GLU A 39 -2.44 -6.21 -8.07
N GLN A 40 -3.68 -6.63 -7.85
CA GLN A 40 -4.79 -5.81 -7.34
C GLN A 40 -4.89 -5.82 -5.80
N SER A 41 -4.30 -6.81 -5.15
CA SER A 41 -4.23 -6.93 -3.71
C SER A 41 -3.30 -5.90 -3.10
N LEU A 42 -3.65 -5.42 -1.90
CA LEU A 42 -2.74 -4.62 -1.09
C LEU A 42 -1.69 -5.53 -0.47
N ARG A 43 -0.54 -4.93 -0.16
CA ARG A 43 0.52 -5.56 0.63
C ARG A 43 1.03 -4.59 1.68
N ARG A 44 1.55 -5.15 2.76
CA ARG A 44 2.28 -4.41 3.80
C ARG A 44 3.76 -4.38 3.44
N ILE A 45 4.37 -3.19 3.51
CA ILE A 45 5.81 -3.02 3.40
C ILE A 45 6.32 -2.07 4.47
N THR A 46 7.60 -2.17 4.81
CA THR A 46 8.25 -1.21 5.71
C THR A 46 9.07 -0.20 4.91
N ILE A 47 8.85 1.09 5.15
CA ILE A 47 9.64 2.21 4.61
C ILE A 47 10.00 3.12 5.78
N ASN A 48 11.30 3.31 6.03
CA ASN A 48 11.82 4.15 7.13
C ASN A 48 11.12 3.87 8.47
N ASP A 49 11.08 2.59 8.87
CA ASP A 49 10.45 2.08 10.09
C ASP A 49 8.94 2.34 10.22
N ALA A 50 8.29 2.82 9.15
CA ALA A 50 6.84 2.89 9.06
C ALA A 50 6.32 1.72 8.22
N GLU A 51 5.35 1.00 8.76
CA GLU A 51 4.59 0.04 7.98
C GLU A 51 3.56 0.78 7.11
N ILE A 52 3.55 0.48 5.82
CA ILE A 52 2.68 1.07 4.80
C ILE A 52 1.86 -0.06 4.18
N LEU A 53 0.54 0.11 4.16
CA LEU A 53 -0.39 -0.76 3.46
C LEU A 53 -0.74 -0.12 2.11
N GLY A 54 -0.51 -0.83 1.01
CA GLY A 54 -0.71 -0.25 -0.31
C GLY A 54 -0.30 -1.14 -1.48
N ARG A 55 0.07 -0.52 -2.60
CA ARG A 55 0.45 -1.18 -3.86
C ARG A 55 1.70 -0.56 -4.47
N SER A 56 2.50 -1.41 -5.13
CA SER A 56 3.60 -0.94 -5.97
C SER A 56 3.08 -0.19 -7.18
N VAL A 57 3.83 0.81 -7.60
CA VAL A 57 3.54 1.64 -8.77
C VAL A 57 4.73 1.55 -9.70
N GLU A 58 4.46 1.31 -10.98
CA GLU A 58 5.50 1.34 -11.99
C GLU A 58 6.05 2.75 -12.19
N GLN A 59 7.35 2.84 -12.49
CA GLN A 59 7.95 4.10 -12.88
C GLN A 59 7.27 4.63 -14.16
N ALA A 60 7.19 5.95 -14.29
CA ALA A 60 6.49 6.63 -15.38
C ALA A 60 4.98 6.29 -15.51
N THR A 61 4.35 5.81 -14.43
CA THR A 61 2.89 5.71 -14.33
C THR A 61 2.22 7.03 -14.65
N THR A 62 1.13 6.99 -15.42
CA THR A 62 0.34 8.18 -15.75
C THR A 62 -0.49 8.64 -14.55
N VAL A 63 -0.88 9.92 -14.54
CA VAL A 63 -1.78 10.46 -13.51
C VAL A 63 -3.13 9.72 -13.48
N GLY A 64 -3.64 9.29 -14.65
CA GLY A 64 -4.87 8.51 -14.75
C GLY A 64 -4.74 7.16 -14.06
N SER A 65 -3.70 6.40 -14.40
CA SER A 65 -3.40 5.10 -13.77
C SER A 65 -3.19 5.23 -12.27
N LEU A 66 -2.48 6.29 -11.82
CA LEU A 66 -2.31 6.58 -10.41
C LEU A 66 -3.64 6.85 -9.70
N SER A 67 -4.52 7.63 -10.31
CA SER A 67 -5.87 7.89 -9.80
C SER A 67 -6.66 6.59 -9.64
N ASP A 68 -6.57 5.68 -10.60
CA ASP A 68 -7.28 4.40 -10.56
C ASP A 68 -6.71 3.47 -9.48
N ILE A 69 -5.39 3.46 -9.27
CA ILE A 69 -4.76 2.76 -8.14
C ILE A 69 -5.28 3.33 -6.81
N VAL A 70 -5.37 4.65 -6.67
CA VAL A 70 -5.90 5.29 -5.45
C VAL A 70 -7.37 4.93 -5.24
N LYS A 71 -8.21 4.97 -6.29
CA LYS A 71 -9.62 4.55 -6.19
C LYS A 71 -9.75 3.09 -5.77
N ASN A 72 -8.93 2.22 -6.34
CA ASN A 72 -8.90 0.79 -6.00
C ASN A 72 -8.51 0.59 -4.53
N LEU A 73 -7.44 1.25 -4.06
CA LEU A 73 -7.01 1.23 -2.66
C LEU A 73 -8.14 1.69 -1.73
N LYS A 74 -8.81 2.80 -2.04
CA LYS A 74 -9.96 3.30 -1.27
C LYS A 74 -11.12 2.30 -1.26
N SER A 75 -11.46 1.72 -2.41
CA SER A 75 -12.54 0.74 -2.52
C SER A 75 -12.26 -0.50 -1.67
N ILE A 76 -11.04 -1.02 -1.75
CA ILE A 76 -10.57 -2.15 -0.97
C ILE A 76 -10.65 -1.84 0.53
N LEU A 77 -10.09 -0.71 0.98
CA LEU A 77 -10.14 -0.31 2.38
C LEU A 77 -11.59 -0.12 2.87
N SER A 78 -12.46 0.52 2.09
CA SER A 78 -13.87 0.70 2.46
C SER A 78 -14.63 -0.62 2.65
N LYS A 79 -14.20 -1.71 2.00
CA LYS A 79 -14.80 -3.04 2.17
C LYS A 79 -14.39 -3.72 3.48
N PHE A 80 -13.19 -3.45 3.98
CA PHE A 80 -12.62 -4.15 5.14
C PHE A 80 -12.72 -3.34 6.42
N VAL A 81 -12.51 -2.05 6.26
CA VAL A 81 -12.47 -1.05 7.32
C VAL A 81 -13.51 0.03 7.02
N PRO A 82 -14.81 -0.34 6.91
CA PRO A 82 -15.86 0.65 6.65
C PRO A 82 -15.97 1.70 7.75
N GLN A 83 -15.52 1.36 8.96
CA GLN A 83 -15.51 2.25 10.12
C GLN A 83 -14.26 3.14 10.19
N TYR A 84 -13.24 2.89 9.37
CA TYR A 84 -12.07 3.75 9.31
C TYR A 84 -12.34 4.89 8.32
N PRO A 85 -12.45 6.15 8.77
CA PRO A 85 -12.73 7.28 7.90
C PRO A 85 -11.48 7.68 7.12
N LEU A 86 -11.19 6.95 6.04
CA LEU A 86 -10.03 7.17 5.19
C LEU A 86 -10.10 8.56 4.53
N LYS A 87 -9.09 9.40 4.81
CA LYS A 87 -8.93 10.72 4.18
C LYS A 87 -7.92 10.64 3.03
N ASP A 88 -8.18 11.38 1.96
CA ASP A 88 -7.26 11.44 0.81
C ASP A 88 -5.87 11.94 1.20
N SER A 89 -5.77 12.78 2.23
CA SER A 89 -4.49 13.28 2.77
C SER A 89 -3.63 12.22 3.48
N GLU A 90 -4.21 11.07 3.82
CA GLU A 90 -3.49 9.94 4.40
C GLU A 90 -2.84 9.05 3.33
N ILE A 91 -3.33 9.12 2.09
CA ILE A 91 -2.79 8.37 0.95
C ILE A 91 -1.58 9.12 0.43
N ARG A 92 -0.43 8.44 0.42
CA ARG A 92 0.85 9.02 0.02
C ARG A 92 1.55 8.13 -0.98
N ILE A 93 2.40 8.76 -1.79
CA ILE A 93 3.35 8.09 -2.66
C ILE A 93 4.67 8.03 -1.92
N TYR A 94 5.21 6.84 -1.77
CA TYR A 94 6.49 6.57 -1.15
C TYR A 94 7.47 6.10 -2.23
N ALA A 95 8.74 6.42 -2.01
CA ALA A 95 9.85 5.86 -2.76
C ALA A 95 10.70 5.04 -1.79
N ARG A 96 10.98 3.79 -2.16
CA ARG A 96 11.91 2.93 -1.43
C ARG A 96 13.11 2.67 -2.33
N GLY A 97 14.26 3.17 -1.90
CA GLY A 97 15.54 2.80 -2.47
C GLY A 97 15.97 1.41 -2.01
N PRO A 98 17.01 0.86 -2.63
CA PRO A 98 17.69 -0.31 -2.08
C PRO A 98 18.17 -0.05 -0.66
N LYS A 99 18.11 -1.08 0.18
CA LYS A 99 18.80 -1.01 1.48
C LYS A 99 20.31 -0.97 1.18
N GLU A 100 20.96 0.13 1.54
CA GLU A 100 22.41 0.12 1.67
C GLU A 100 22.75 -0.80 2.84
N SER A 101 23.41 -1.91 2.55
CA SER A 101 24.03 -2.75 3.57
C SER A 101 25.30 -2.02 4.02
N PHE A 102 25.30 -1.46 5.22
CA PHE A 102 26.51 -0.94 5.88
C PHE A 102 27.27 -2.08 6.56
#